data_AF-A0A846PDV7-F1
#
_entry.id   AF-A0A846PDV7-F1
#
_cell.length_a   1.000
_cell.length_b   1.000
_cell.length_c   1.000
_cell.angle_alpha   90.00
_cell.angle_beta   90.00
_cell.angle_gamma   90.00
#
_symmetry.space_group_name_H-M   'P 1'
#
loop_
_entity.id
_entity.type
_entity.pdbx_description
1 polymer ?
#
loop_
_entity_poly.entity_id
_entity_poly.type
_entity_poly.pdbx_seq_one_letter_code
_entity_poly.pdbx_strand_id
1 'polypeptide(L)' 'MGCWKWFNSVLEEAGIEVTEENRKRVDGVIHQYIGEQASYGRCSPNWRKARKQIQANEQMKQELTKRLQTLS' A
#
# COMPACT_ATOMS: atom_id res chain seq x y z
N MET A 1 -1.24 15.32 1.30
CA MET A 1 0.00 14.59 0.97
C MET A 1 -0.39 13.13 0.83
N GLY A 2 -0.21 12.50 -0.34
CA GLY A 2 -0.70 11.13 -0.57
C GLY A 2 0.10 10.10 0.23
N CYS A 3 -0.58 9.10 0.79
CA CYS A 3 0.07 8.01 1.50
C CYS A 3 0.96 7.16 0.57
N TRP A 4 0.68 7.15 -0.74
CA TRP A 4 1.47 6.47 -1.77
C TRP A 4 2.98 6.81 -1.72
N LYS A 5 3.35 8.05 -1.38
CA LYS A 5 4.76 8.47 -1.28
C LYS A 5 5.56 7.64 -0.29
N TRP A 6 4.89 7.15 0.75
CA TRP A 6 5.53 6.33 1.78
C TRP A 6 5.75 4.89 1.31
N PHE A 7 5.01 4.43 0.30
CA PHE A 7 5.03 3.08 -0.24
C PHE A 7 5.81 2.95 -1.55
N ASN A 8 6.74 3.87 -1.83
CA ASN A 8 7.49 3.92 -3.10
C ASN A 8 8.14 2.58 -3.49
N SER A 9 8.75 1.87 -2.53
CA SER A 9 9.35 0.55 -2.78
C SER A 9 8.33 -0.50 -3.25
N VAL A 10 7.10 -0.46 -2.72
CA VAL A 10 6.04 -1.41 -3.10
C VAL A 10 5.49 -1.06 -4.48
N LEU A 11 5.40 0.24 -4.79
CA LEU A 11 4.95 0.74 -6.09
C LEU A 11 5.96 0.39 -7.18
N GLU A 12 7.25 0.53 -6.90
CA GLU A 12 8.34 0.13 -7.79
C GLU A 12 8.31 -1.38 -8.07
N GLU A 13 8.13 -2.21 -7.03
CA GLU A 13 7.95 -3.66 -7.19
C GLU A 13 6.67 -4.03 -7.95
N ALA A 14 5.62 -3.22 -7.83
CA ALA A 14 4.38 -3.39 -8.58
C ALA A 14 4.50 -2.91 -10.04
N GLY A 15 5.59 -2.23 -10.41
CA GLY A 15 5.74 -1.61 -11.72
C GLY A 15 4.79 -0.43 -11.95
N ILE A 16 4.32 0.23 -10.89
CA ILE A 16 3.37 1.35 -10.99
C ILE A 16 4.11 2.68 -10.93
N GLU A 17 4.04 3.42 -12.03
CA GLU A 17 4.38 4.84 -12.03
C GLU A 17 3.19 5.66 -11.55
N VAL A 18 3.37 6.41 -10.45
CA VAL A 18 2.29 7.25 -9.91
C VAL A 18 2.20 8.57 -10.68
N THR A 19 1.10 8.77 -11.37
CA THR A 19 0.74 9.97 -12.13
C THR A 19 -0.35 10.78 -11.41
N GLU A 20 -0.63 12.00 -11.86
CA GLU A 20 -1.71 12.81 -11.26
C GLU A 20 -3.11 12.19 -11.42
N GLU A 21 -3.29 11.37 -12.44
CA GLU A 21 -4.54 10.67 -12.73
C GLU A 21 -4.74 9.45 -11.82
N ASN A 22 -3.69 8.64 -11.64
CA ASN A 22 -3.79 7.41 -10.85
C ASN A 22 -3.51 7.59 -9.34
N ARG A 23 -2.89 8.70 -8.91
CA ARG A 23 -2.49 8.93 -7.50
C ARG A 23 -3.63 8.72 -6.50
N LYS A 24 -4.85 9.14 -6.86
CA LYS A 24 -6.03 8.98 -5.98
C LYS A 24 -6.44 7.51 -5.85
N ARG A 25 -6.31 6.76 -6.94
CA ARG A 25 -6.63 5.33 -7.01
C ARG A 25 -5.60 4.50 -6.23
N VAL A 26 -4.33 4.83 -6.39
CA VAL A 26 -3.22 4.24 -5.62
C VAL A 26 -3.39 4.49 -4.13
N ASP A 27 -3.63 5.75 -3.72
CA ASP A 27 -3.90 6.09 -2.31
C ASP A 27 -5.11 5.33 -1.78
N GLY A 28 -6.18 5.21 -2.58
CA GLY A 28 -7.38 4.46 -2.22
C GLY A 28 -7.11 2.98 -1.94
N VAL A 29 -6.36 2.30 -2.82
CA VAL A 29 -6.01 0.88 -2.62
C VAL A 29 -5.14 0.70 -1.38
N ILE A 30 -4.16 1.58 -1.16
CA ILE A 30 -3.31 1.53 0.04
C ILE A 30 -4.16 1.74 1.30
N HIS A 31 -5.05 2.72 1.31
CA HIS A 31 -5.97 2.97 2.43
C HIS A 31 -6.86 1.77 2.71
N GLN A 32 -7.47 1.20 1.67
CA GLN A 32 -8.36 0.06 1.81
C GLN A 32 -7.60 -1.15 2.36
N TYR A 33 -6.42 -1.44 1.80
CA TYR A 33 -5.58 -2.55 2.26
C TYR A 33 -5.18 -2.37 3.73
N ILE A 34 -4.67 -1.20 4.12
CA ILE A 34 -4.29 -0.94 5.52
C ILE A 34 -5.51 -1.05 6.45
N GLY A 35 -6.67 -0.54 6.03
CA GLY A 35 -7.92 -0.64 6.79
C GLY A 35 -8.33 -2.10 7.02
N GLU A 36 -8.31 -2.92 5.97
CA GLU A 36 -8.60 -4.35 6.04
C GLU A 36 -7.60 -5.07 6.96
N GLN A 37 -6.30 -4.90 6.73
CA GLN A 37 -5.26 -5.57 7.53
C GLN A 37 -5.28 -5.12 8.99
N ALA A 38 -5.62 -3.85 9.26
CA ALA A 38 -5.79 -3.35 10.61
C ALA A 38 -7.04 -3.95 11.28
N SER A 39 -8.14 -4.12 10.55
CA SER A 39 -9.34 -4.78 11.04
C SER A 39 -9.09 -6.26 11.37
N TYR A 40 -8.17 -6.92 10.66
CA TYR A 40 -7.73 -8.29 10.98
C TYR A 40 -6.70 -8.35 12.10
N GLY A 41 -6.29 -7.22 12.68
CA GLY A 41 -5.26 -7.17 13.72
C GLY A 41 -3.84 -7.49 13.22
N ARG A 42 -3.62 -7.56 11.91
CA ARG A 42 -2.31 -7.86 11.30
C ARG A 42 -1.40 -6.64 11.25
N CYS A 43 -1.96 -5.44 11.17
CA CYS A 43 -1.19 -4.20 11.28
C CYS A 43 -1.89 -3.13 12.12
N SER A 44 -1.13 -2.11 12.51
CA SER A 44 -1.71 -0.96 13.19
C SER A 44 -2.59 -0.14 12.23
N PRO A 45 -3.72 0.43 12.69
CA PRO A 45 -4.48 1.40 11.89
C PRO A 45 -3.70 2.70 11.67
N ASN A 46 -2.63 2.94 12.43
CA ASN A 46 -1.73 4.07 12.23
C ASN A 46 -0.83 3.80 11.01
N TRP A 47 -1.02 4.56 9.93
CA TRP A 47 -0.35 4.36 8.65
C TRP A 47 1.18 4.38 8.74
N ARG A 48 1.75 5.20 9.63
CA ARG A 48 3.21 5.27 9.82
C ARG A 48 3.77 3.96 10.40
N LYS A 49 3.00 3.31 11.28
CA LYS A 49 3.33 1.98 11.83
C LYS A 49 2.98 0.87 10.83
N ALA A 50 1.81 0.95 10.20
CA ALA A 50 1.33 0.00 9.20
C ALA A 50 2.35 -0.15 8.07
N ARG A 51 2.86 0.97 7.53
CA ARG A 51 3.91 0.96 6.52
C ARG A 51 5.12 0.14 6.94
N LYS A 52 5.65 0.38 8.15
CA LYS A 52 6.83 -0.35 8.65
C LYS A 52 6.54 -1.84 8.77
N GLN A 53 5.35 -2.20 9.23
CA GLN A 53 4.92 -3.60 9.37
C GLN A 53 4.75 -4.28 8.01
N ILE A 54 4.11 -3.59 7.04
CA ILE A 54 3.93 -4.08 5.67
C ILE A 54 5.28 -4.23 4.97
N GLN A 55 6.21 -3.27 5.13
CA GLN A 55 7.55 -3.36 4.54
C GLN A 55 8.40 -4.46 5.17
N ALA A 56 8.24 -4.71 6.47
CA ALA A 56 8.98 -5.76 7.17
C ALA A 56 8.36 -7.16 6.99
N ASN A 57 7.10 -7.25 6.55
CA ASN A 57 6.39 -8.50 6.33
C ASN A 57 6.27 -8.76 4.82
N GLU A 58 7.10 -9.68 4.31
CA GLU A 58 7.13 -10.01 2.87
C GLU A 58 5.77 -10.44 2.33
N GLN A 59 4.98 -11.18 3.11
CA GLN A 59 3.63 -11.59 2.70
C GLN A 59 2.73 -10.38 2.51
N MET A 60 2.70 -9.46 3.47
CA MET A 60 1.88 -8.25 3.36
C MET A 60 2.37 -7.34 2.22
N LYS A 61 3.68 -7.24 2.04
CA LYS A 61 4.28 -6.50 0.93
C LYS A 61 3.77 -7.05 -0.40
N GLN A 62 3.89 -8.37 -0.60
CA GLN A 62 3.43 -9.03 -1.82
C GLN A 62 1.90 -8.91 -2.02
N GLU A 63 1.10 -9.01 -0.97
CA GLU A 63 -0.36 -8.82 -1.08
C GLU A 63 -0.70 -7.40 -1.56
N LEU A 64 -0.04 -6.39 -1.00
CA LEU A 64 -0.22 -5.00 -1.42
C LEU A 64 0.26 -4.80 -2.87
N THR A 65 1.43 -5.34 -3.23
CA THR A 65 1.95 -5.33 -4.60
C THR A 65 0.96 -5.94 -5.59
N LYS A 66 0.40 -7.11 -5.31
CA LYS A 66 -0.59 -7.78 -6.18
C LYS A 66 -1.86 -6.95 -6.34
N ARG A 67 -2.36 -6.35 -5.25
CA ARG A 67 -3.53 -5.45 -5.31
C ARG A 67 -3.24 -4.21 -6.14
N LEU A 68 -2.03 -3.68 -6.04
CA LEU A 68 -1.60 -2.56 -6.86
C LEU A 68 -1.52 -2.98 -8.34
N GLN A 69 -0.96 -4.14 -8.67
CA GLN A 69 -0.91 -4.67 -10.04
C GLN A 69 -2.29 -4.90 -10.68
N THR A 70 -3.37 -5.04 -9.89
CA THR A 70 -4.73 -5.06 -10.48
C THR A 70 -5.23 -3.69 -10.95
N LEU A 71 -4.48 -2.61 -10.68
CA LEU A 71 -4.75 -1.26 -11.17
C LEU A 71 -4.07 -0.93 -12.50
N SER A 72 -3.08 -1.72 -12.92
CA SER A 72 -2.33 -1.56 -14.18
C SER A 72 -3.03 -2.23 -15.36
#